data_AF-A0A0B7N1F1-F1
#
_entry.id   AF-A0A0B7N1F1-F1
#
_cell.length_a   1.000
_cell.length_b   1.000
_cell.length_c   1.000
_cell.angle_alpha   90.00
_cell.angle_beta   90.00
_cell.angle_gamma   90.00
#
_symmetry.space_group_name_H-M   'P 1'
#
loop_
_entity.id
_entity.type
_entity.pdbx_description
1 polymer ?
#
loop_
_entity_poly.entity_id
_entity_poly.type
_entity_poly.pdbx_seq_one_letter_code
_entity_poly.pdbx_strand_id
1 'polypeptide(L)'
;MFAGGFYCNQSDGDDTVDVWVNKEVRNIEQKDIVLWYIFGITHLPRVEDFPIMPVEYCGLTIKPCNFFIANLGMDVPPTNKKINHSVNAKDEMDKQQEGCCSNKI
;
A
#
# COMPACT_ATOMS: atom_id res chain seq x y z
N MET A 1 14.48 10.21 -16.23
CA MET A 1 13.47 9.16 -15.93
C MET A 1 14.10 7.91 -15.29
N PHE A 2 15.35 7.57 -15.59
CA PHE A 2 16.04 6.42 -14.98
C PHE A 2 17.09 6.91 -13.99
N ALA A 3 16.92 6.68 -12.69
CA ALA A 3 17.81 7.22 -11.67
C ALA A 3 19.26 6.71 -11.77
N GLY A 4 19.45 5.51 -12.34
CA GLY A 4 20.77 4.91 -12.61
C GLY A 4 21.32 5.18 -14.01
N GLY A 5 20.69 6.05 -14.79
CA GLY A 5 21.07 6.34 -16.18
C GLY A 5 20.36 5.48 -17.22
N PHE A 6 20.52 5.85 -18.50
CA PHE A 6 19.90 5.11 -19.61
C PHE A 6 20.59 3.76 -19.88
N TYR A 7 21.92 3.70 -19.72
CA TYR A 7 22.73 2.49 -19.91
C TYR A 7 23.33 2.05 -18.57
N CYS A 8 22.63 1.18 -17.83
CA CYS A 8 23.04 0.79 -16.48
C CYS A 8 24.12 -0.31 -16.42
N ASN A 9 24.13 -1.24 -17.38
CA ASN A 9 25.03 -2.39 -17.33
C ASN A 9 26.48 -1.93 -17.52
N GLN A 10 27.35 -2.23 -16.56
CA GLN A 10 28.75 -1.76 -16.55
C GLN A 10 28.92 -0.25 -16.72
N SER A 11 27.95 0.53 -16.23
CA SER A 11 28.02 1.99 -16.24
C SER A 11 29.18 2.48 -15.36
N ASP A 12 29.87 3.53 -15.82
CA ASP A 12 30.85 4.27 -15.01
C ASP A 12 30.17 5.23 -14.00
N GLY A 13 28.83 5.31 -14.01
CA GLY A 13 28.03 6.10 -13.05
C GLY A 13 27.88 7.58 -13.39
N ASP A 14 28.23 7.99 -14.61
CA ASP A 14 28.29 9.37 -15.08
C ASP A 14 26.93 10.02 -15.41
N ASP A 15 25.89 9.20 -15.61
CA ASP A 15 24.52 9.62 -15.91
C ASP A 15 23.52 9.21 -14.81
N THR A 16 23.86 9.43 -13.54
CA THR A 16 22.99 9.09 -12.41
C THR A 16 22.27 10.30 -11.82
N VAL A 17 21.23 10.07 -11.02
CA VAL A 17 20.50 11.14 -10.30
C VAL A 17 21.43 11.95 -9.39
N ASP A 18 22.45 11.31 -8.80
CA ASP A 18 23.47 12.00 -8.00
C ASP A 18 24.24 13.03 -8.86
N VAL A 19 24.69 12.60 -10.03
CA VAL A 19 25.38 13.49 -10.97
C VAL A 19 24.45 14.62 -11.45
N TRP A 20 23.17 14.36 -11.70
CA TRP A 20 22.22 15.39 -12.13
C TRP A 20 21.95 16.47 -11.08
N VAL A 21 22.01 16.13 -9.79
CA VAL A 21 21.83 17.07 -8.68
C VAL A 21 23.12 17.87 -8.44
N ASN A 22 24.27 17.23 -8.58
CA ASN A 22 25.58 17.85 -8.33
C ASN A 22 26.11 18.68 -9.51
N LYS A 23 25.65 18.41 -10.74
CA LYS A 23 26.03 19.20 -11.94
C LYS A 23 25.59 20.67 -11.84
N GLU A 24 24.37 20.92 -11.38
CA GLU A 24 23.80 22.28 -11.27
C GLU A 24 22.83 22.39 -10.10
N VAL A 25 23.05 23.38 -9.23
CA VAL A 25 22.10 23.72 -8.16
C VAL A 25 20.92 24.47 -8.76
N ARG A 26 19.83 23.74 -9.02
CA ARG A 26 18.57 24.33 -9.50
C ARG A 26 17.68 24.71 -8.33
N ASN A 27 17.02 25.88 -8.43
CA ASN A 27 16.01 26.28 -7.47
C ASN A 27 14.74 25.42 -7.65
N ILE A 28 14.23 24.86 -6.54
CA ILE A 28 13.06 23.97 -6.49
C ILE A 28 11.81 24.60 -5.87
N GLU A 29 11.89 25.84 -5.39
CA GLU A 29 10.80 26.55 -4.72
C GLU A 29 9.72 27.00 -5.71
N GLN A 30 8.46 26.60 -5.43
CA GLN A 30 7.30 26.91 -6.26
C GLN A 30 7.47 26.53 -7.75
N LYS A 31 8.15 25.41 -8.00
CA LYS A 31 8.34 24.83 -9.34
C LYS A 31 7.62 23.50 -9.48
N ASP A 32 7.49 23.06 -10.72
CA ASP A 32 7.19 21.67 -11.02
C ASP A 32 8.43 20.83 -10.65
N ILE A 33 8.22 19.83 -9.80
CA ILE A 33 9.30 19.05 -9.19
C ILE A 33 9.03 17.55 -9.32
N VAL A 34 10.11 16.79 -9.30
CA VAL A 34 10.09 15.33 -9.24
C VAL A 34 10.79 14.89 -7.96
N LEU A 35 10.13 14.03 -7.18
CA LEU A 35 10.70 13.43 -5.99
C LEU A 35 11.20 12.01 -6.29
N TRP A 36 12.47 11.75 -5.97
CA TRP A 36 13.07 10.43 -5.99
C TRP A 36 13.26 9.98 -4.53
N TYR A 37 12.49 8.99 -4.08
CA TYR A 37 12.59 8.44 -2.72
C TYR A 37 13.17 7.03 -2.77
N ILE A 38 14.25 6.81 -2.01
CA ILE A 38 14.95 5.51 -1.92
C ILE A 38 14.52 4.84 -0.63
N PHE A 39 13.97 3.63 -0.73
CA PHE A 39 13.64 2.78 0.41
C PHE A 39 13.96 1.33 0.07
N GLY A 40 14.21 0.52 1.09
CA GLY A 40 14.55 -0.88 0.94
C GLY A 40 14.82 -1.53 2.30
N ILE A 41 15.29 -2.76 2.25
CA ILE A 41 15.65 -3.55 3.43
C ILE A 41 17.14 -3.89 3.39
N THR A 42 17.76 -4.01 4.55
CA THR A 42 19.06 -4.67 4.69
C THR A 42 18.80 -6.14 4.95
N HIS A 43 18.90 -6.98 3.92
CA HIS A 43 18.63 -8.41 4.03
C HIS A 43 19.80 -9.12 4.71
N LEU A 44 19.64 -9.46 6.00
CA LEU A 44 20.56 -10.30 6.77
C LEU A 44 20.05 -11.75 6.71
N PRO A 45 20.70 -12.64 5.94
CA PRO A 45 20.20 -14.00 5.73
C PRO A 45 20.06 -14.76 7.05
N ARG A 46 18.95 -15.46 7.20
CA ARG A 46 18.64 -16.30 8.36
C ARG A 46 18.43 -17.76 7.93
N VAL A 47 18.42 -18.67 8.90
CA VAL A 47 18.22 -20.11 8.61
C VAL A 47 16.82 -20.41 8.09
N GLU A 48 15.85 -19.56 8.45
CA GLU A 48 14.46 -19.63 8.02
C GLU A 48 14.27 -19.27 6.54
N ASP A 49 15.24 -18.56 5.93
CA ASP A 49 15.18 -18.19 4.51
C ASP A 49 15.51 -19.38 3.59
N PHE A 50 15.94 -20.52 4.16
CA PHE A 50 16.30 -21.73 3.45
C PHE A 50 15.33 -22.88 3.77
N PRO A 51 14.92 -23.71 2.78
CA PRO A 51 15.29 -23.69 1.35
C PRO A 51 14.48 -22.71 0.50
N ILE A 52 13.45 -22.09 1.08
CA ILE A 52 12.62 -21.10 0.41
C ILE A 52 12.34 -19.94 1.36
N MET A 53 12.61 -18.73 0.89
CA MET A 53 12.45 -17.51 1.67
C MET A 53 10.95 -17.18 1.85
N PRO A 54 10.46 -17.00 3.09
CA PRO A 54 9.13 -16.47 3.34
C PRO A 54 8.98 -15.02 2.86
N VAL A 55 7.74 -14.53 2.78
CA VAL A 55 7.48 -13.15 2.33
C VAL A 55 7.94 -12.14 3.38
N GLU A 56 8.74 -11.17 2.94
CA GLU A 56 9.08 -9.97 3.70
C GLU A 56 8.39 -8.74 3.09
N TYR A 57 7.76 -7.91 3.94
CA TYR A 57 7.03 -6.72 3.51
C TYR A 57 7.85 -5.45 3.77
N CYS A 58 7.96 -4.60 2.76
CA CYS A 58 8.47 -3.24 2.87
C CYS A 58 7.53 -2.30 2.11
N GLY A 59 7.20 -1.14 2.67
CA GLY A 59 6.23 -0.24 2.06
C GLY A 59 6.34 1.20 2.54
N LEU A 60 5.78 2.10 1.72
CA LEU A 60 5.66 3.52 1.95
C LEU A 60 4.18 3.90 1.88
N THR A 61 3.77 4.90 2.66
CA THR A 61 2.46 5.53 2.50
C THR A 61 2.62 7.04 2.40
N ILE A 62 2.09 7.63 1.34
CA ILE A 62 1.99 9.09 1.19
C ILE A 62 0.61 9.49 1.70
N LYS A 63 0.58 10.23 2.81
CA LYS A 63 -0.67 10.70 3.40
C LYS A 63 -0.84 12.20 3.15
N PRO A 64 -2.07 12.65 2.85
CA PRO A 64 -2.37 14.08 2.78
C PRO A 64 -2.13 14.72 4.16
N CYS A 65 -1.32 15.77 4.22
CA CYS A 65 -1.09 16.56 5.43
C CYS A 65 -1.49 18.00 5.14
N ASN A 66 -2.45 18.54 5.91
CA ASN A 66 -3.03 19.87 5.68
C ASN A 66 -3.57 20.09 4.26
N PHE A 67 -3.96 19.01 3.57
CA PHE A 67 -4.52 19.08 2.22
C PHE A 67 -6.05 19.26 2.24
N PHE A 68 -6.73 18.69 3.24
CA PHE A 68 -8.18 18.79 3.41
C PHE A 68 -8.52 19.64 4.64
N ILE A 69 -9.68 20.32 4.60
CA ILE A 69 -10.20 21.14 5.70
C ILE A 69 -10.66 20.26 6.88
N ALA A 70 -11.20 19.09 6.58
CA ALA A 70 -11.74 18.15 7.56
C ALA A 70 -11.45 16.69 7.13
N ASN A 71 -11.82 15.74 7.98
CA ASN A 71 -11.65 14.32 7.71
C ASN A 71 -12.41 13.89 6.44
N LEU A 72 -11.69 13.33 5.47
CA LEU A 72 -12.23 12.78 4.23
C LEU A 72 -13.32 11.72 4.44
N GLY A 73 -13.21 10.91 5.50
CA GLY A 73 -14.11 9.79 5.75
C GLY A 73 -15.39 10.17 6.48
N MET A 74 -15.65 11.46 6.75
CA MET A 74 -16.75 11.89 7.61
C MET A 74 -18.13 11.58 7.01
N ASP A 75 -18.25 11.61 5.68
CA ASP A 75 -19.51 11.32 4.96
C ASP A 75 -19.71 9.83 4.67
N VAL A 76 -18.75 8.98 5.03
CA VAL A 76 -18.85 7.53 4.82
C VAL A 76 -19.66 6.93 5.97
N PRO A 77 -20.84 6.35 5.70
CA PRO A 77 -21.66 5.77 6.76
C PRO A 77 -20.90 4.61 7.43
N PRO A 78 -20.91 4.53 8.77
CA PRO A 78 -20.26 3.42 9.45
C PRO A 78 -20.99 2.11 9.15
N THR A 79 -20.24 1.01 9.11
CA THR A 79 -20.85 -0.31 9.03
C THR A 79 -21.56 -0.61 10.35
N ASN A 80 -22.89 -0.59 10.35
CA ASN A 80 -23.69 -0.92 11.53
C ASN A 80 -24.77 -1.95 11.18
N LYS A 81 -24.67 -3.16 11.75
CA LYS A 81 -25.64 -4.25 11.56
C LYS A 81 -27.07 -3.86 11.95
N LYS A 82 -27.25 -2.94 12.91
CA LYS A 82 -28.57 -2.47 13.36
C LYS A 82 -29.25 -1.54 12.37
N ILE A 83 -28.48 -0.81 11.56
CA ILE A 83 -29.00 0.14 10.57
C ILE A 83 -29.11 -0.53 9.20
N ASN A 84 -28.11 -1.34 8.84
CA ASN A 84 -27.98 -1.86 7.47
C ASN A 84 -28.68 -3.20 7.22
N HIS A 85 -29.28 -3.82 8.25
CA HIS A 85 -30.00 -5.11 8.20
C HIS A 85 -29.29 -6.26 7.42
N SER A 86 -27.99 -6.11 7.13
CA SER A 86 -27.23 -7.07 6.35
C SER A 86 -26.99 -8.32 7.20
N VAL A 87 -27.56 -9.45 6.79
CA VAL A 87 -27.32 -10.77 7.37
C VAL A 87 -26.24 -11.50 6.56
N ASN A 88 -25.41 -12.31 7.23
CA ASN A 88 -24.54 -13.23 6.51
C ASN A 88 -25.41 -14.31 5.87
N ALA A 89 -25.22 -14.56 4.58
CA ALA A 89 -25.99 -15.58 3.84
C ALA A 89 -25.89 -16.99 4.46
N LYS A 90 -24.83 -17.28 5.21
CA LYS A 90 -24.67 -18.55 5.93
C LYS A 90 -25.56 -18.65 7.18
N ASP A 91 -25.84 -17.53 7.85
CA ASP A 91 -26.67 -17.49 9.07
C ASP A 91 -28.17 -17.74 8.76
N GLU A 92 -28.62 -17.54 7.51
CA GLU A 92 -29.98 -17.88 7.09
C GLU A 92 -30.17 -19.39 6.81
N MET A 93 -29.10 -20.11 6.43
CA MET A 93 -29.18 -21.56 6.19
C MET A 93 -29.43 -22.33 7.49
N ASP A 94 -28.87 -21.89 8.62
CA ASP A 94 -29.13 -22.48 9.94
C ASP A 94 -30.53 -22.14 10.46
N LYS A 95 -31.06 -20.95 10.14
CA LYS A 95 -32.44 -20.55 10.52
C LYS A 95 -33.53 -21.25 9.70
N GLN A 96 -33.25 -21.65 8.47
CA GLN A 96 -34.20 -22.43 7.66
C GLN A 96 -34.43 -23.86 8.21
N GLN A 97 -33.58 -24.35 9.12
CA GLN A 97 -33.77 -25.65 9.76
C GLN A 97 -34.79 -25.61 10.92
N GLU A 98 -35.10 -24.43 11.46
CA GLU A 98 -36.13 -24.22 12.50
C GLU A 98 -37.48 -23.70 11.95
N GLY A 99 -37.74 -23.88 10.65
CA GLY A 99 -38.98 -23.43 10.00
C GLY A 99 -40.07 -24.49 9.87
N CYS A 100 -41.23 -24.26 10.51
CA CYS A 100 -42.63 -24.73 10.28
C CYS A 100 -42.93 -26.25 10.08
N CYS A 101 -41.97 -27.10 9.73
CA CYS A 101 -42.17 -28.53 9.48
C CYS A 101 -41.34 -29.44 10.40
N SER A 102 -40.90 -28.93 11.56
CA SER A 102 -40.07 -29.70 12.51
C SER A 102 -40.85 -30.81 13.24
N ASN A 103 -42.18 -30.86 13.12
CA ASN A 103 -43.00 -31.94 13.65
C ASN A 103 -43.56 -32.80 12.51
N LYS A 104 -42.75 -33.75 12.03
CA LYS A 104 -43.27 -34.99 11.44
C LYS A 104 -42.58 -36.17 12.12
N ILE A 105 -43.40 -36.88 12.91
CA ILE A 105 -43.32 -38.24 13.47
C ILE A 105 -41.94 -38.92 13.39
#